data_AF-A0A257NUQ0-F1
#
_entry.id   AF-A0A257NUQ0-F1
#
_cell.length_a   1.000
_cell.length_b   1.000
_cell.length_c   1.000
_cell.angle_alpha   90.00
_cell.angle_beta   90.00
_cell.angle_gamma   90.00
#
_symmetry.space_group_name_H-M   'P 1'
#
loop_
_entity.id
_entity.type
_entity.pdbx_description
1 polymer ?
#
loop_
_entity_poly.entity_id
_entity_poly.type
_entity_poly.pdbx_seq_one_letter_code
_entity_poly.pdbx_strand_id
1 'polypeptide(L)'
;MILGSQAKLENDNKRVNVKRGLRARVEMGLWPGIAPTGYLNDGRKDHRCEVLVDPVRSPVIRQVFEKIGVERWSGRKVHAWLKSDIKFASRIGKSMNLSTLYKMLKNPFYCGVFEYPRGSGSWYTGKHTPIITQELFQAV
;
A
#
# COMPACT_ATOMS: atom_id res chain seq x y z
N MET A 1 -41.07 -16.79 14.55
CA MET A 1 -39.62 -16.62 14.28
C MET A 1 -39.43 -15.53 13.21
N ILE A 2 -39.55 -14.23 13.57
CA ILE A 2 -39.50 -13.11 12.59
C ILE A 2 -38.33 -12.14 12.88
N LEU A 3 -37.89 -12.01 14.13
CA LEU A 3 -36.75 -11.13 14.45
C LEU A 3 -35.43 -11.61 13.83
N GLY A 4 -35.18 -12.93 13.81
CA GLY A 4 -33.93 -13.48 13.28
C GLY A 4 -33.75 -13.23 11.77
N SER A 5 -34.85 -13.20 11.00
CA SER A 5 -34.80 -12.93 9.56
C SER A 5 -34.56 -11.44 9.26
N GLN A 6 -35.15 -10.53 10.04
CA GLN A 6 -34.90 -9.08 9.91
C GLN A 6 -33.46 -8.70 10.26
N ALA A 7 -32.93 -9.24 11.36
CA ALA A 7 -31.54 -8.99 11.77
C ALA A 7 -30.53 -9.50 10.72
N LYS A 8 -30.81 -10.65 10.09
CA LYS A 8 -29.98 -11.19 9.01
C LYS A 8 -30.02 -10.29 7.77
N LEU A 9 -31.22 -9.86 7.36
CA LEU A 9 -31.41 -8.96 6.21
C LEU A 9 -30.68 -7.62 6.40
N GLU A 10 -30.74 -7.04 7.60
CA GLU A 10 -30.02 -5.79 7.91
C GLU A 10 -28.49 -5.98 7.81
N ASN A 11 -27.96 -7.10 8.32
CA ASN A 11 -26.55 -7.42 8.22
C ASN A 11 -26.10 -7.63 6.76
N ASP A 12 -26.90 -8.30 5.95
CA ASP A 12 -26.61 -8.50 4.53
C ASP A 12 -26.61 -7.16 3.77
N ASN A 13 -27.58 -6.28 4.05
CA ASN A 13 -27.64 -4.94 3.50
C ASN A 13 -26.43 -4.07 3.91
N LYS A 14 -26.00 -4.13 5.17
CA LYS A 14 -24.78 -3.45 5.65
C LYS A 14 -23.55 -3.91 4.87
N ARG A 15 -23.41 -5.22 4.64
CA ARG A 15 -22.30 -5.79 3.88
C ARG A 15 -22.28 -5.28 2.43
N VAL A 16 -23.44 -5.23 1.77
CA VAL A 16 -23.56 -4.69 0.41
C VAL A 16 -23.15 -3.21 0.36
N ASN A 17 -23.65 -2.41 1.31
CA ASN A 17 -23.33 -0.98 1.38
C ASN A 17 -21.84 -0.73 1.62
N VAL A 18 -21.19 -1.51 2.49
CA VAL A 18 -19.73 -1.44 2.71
C VAL A 18 -18.96 -1.74 1.43
N LYS A 19 -19.30 -2.83 0.74
CA LYS A 19 -18.65 -3.18 -0.55
C LYS A 19 -18.84 -2.09 -1.60
N ARG A 20 -20.05 -1.54 -1.71
CA ARG A 20 -20.36 -0.45 -2.64
C ARG A 20 -19.53 0.81 -2.31
N GLY A 21 -19.46 1.18 -1.03
CA GLY A 21 -18.68 2.33 -0.58
C GLY A 21 -17.18 2.16 -0.85
N LEU A 22 -16.62 0.98 -0.60
CA LEU A 22 -15.22 0.68 -0.89
C LEU A 22 -14.93 0.73 -2.40
N ARG A 23 -15.84 0.17 -3.21
CA ARG A 23 -15.75 0.20 -4.68
C ARG A 23 -15.73 1.64 -5.21
N ALA A 24 -16.64 2.48 -4.75
CA ALA A 24 -16.69 3.89 -5.15
C ALA A 24 -15.37 4.62 -4.81
N ARG A 25 -14.74 4.30 -3.68
CA ARG A 25 -13.45 4.91 -3.29
C ARG A 25 -12.31 4.48 -4.21
N VAL A 26 -12.20 3.20 -4.55
CA VAL A 26 -11.13 2.72 -5.44
C VAL A 26 -11.33 3.17 -6.88
N GLU A 27 -12.58 3.31 -7.34
CA GLU A 27 -12.91 3.91 -8.63
C GLU A 27 -12.50 5.39 -8.70
N MET A 28 -12.47 6.10 -7.57
CA MET A 28 -11.90 7.45 -7.44
C MET A 28 -10.37 7.45 -7.30
N GLY A 29 -9.70 6.30 -7.41
CA GLY A 29 -8.25 6.16 -7.22
C GLY A 29 -7.79 6.27 -5.76
N LEU A 30 -8.71 6.19 -4.79
CA LEU A 30 -8.40 6.29 -3.37
C LEU A 30 -8.07 4.92 -2.78
N TRP A 31 -7.19 4.88 -1.78
CA TRP A 31 -6.77 3.64 -1.13
C TRP A 31 -7.58 3.40 0.16
N PRO A 32 -8.47 2.41 0.21
CA PRO A 32 -9.36 2.20 1.35
C PRO A 32 -8.68 1.48 2.53
N GLY A 33 -7.40 1.13 2.41
CA GLY A 33 -6.66 0.34 3.39
C GLY A 33 -5.66 1.14 4.22
N ILE A 34 -4.78 0.41 4.91
CA ILE A 34 -3.61 1.02 5.56
C ILE A 34 -2.58 1.34 4.47
N ALA A 35 -2.09 2.58 4.43
CA ALA A 35 -1.04 2.99 3.51
C ALA A 35 0.18 2.05 3.57
N PRO A 36 0.75 1.65 2.42
CA PRO A 36 2.01 0.91 2.37
C PRO A 36 3.19 1.67 3.02
N THR A 37 4.27 0.96 3.34
CA THR A 37 5.45 1.59 3.96
C THR A 37 6.05 2.63 3.01
N GLY A 38 6.42 3.82 3.50
CA GLY A 38 6.81 4.95 2.65
C GLY A 38 5.65 5.91 2.36
N TYR A 39 4.45 5.58 2.82
CA TYR A 39 3.26 6.41 2.74
C TYR A 39 2.57 6.55 4.11
N LEU A 40 1.71 7.56 4.24
CA LEU A 40 0.88 7.85 5.39
C LEU A 40 -0.58 8.00 4.95
N ASN A 41 -1.53 7.50 5.74
CA ASN A 41 -2.94 7.81 5.53
C ASN A 41 -3.19 9.27 5.95
N ASP A 42 -3.97 10.00 5.18
CA ASP A 42 -4.44 11.33 5.60
C ASP A 42 -5.39 11.19 6.80
N GLY A 43 -5.11 11.92 7.87
CA GLY A 43 -5.89 11.90 9.11
C GLY A 43 -7.11 12.82 9.08
N ARG A 44 -7.26 13.67 8.06
CA ARG A 44 -8.37 14.63 7.94
C ARG A 44 -9.66 13.90 7.58
N LYS A 45 -10.78 14.28 8.24
CA LYS A 45 -12.09 13.63 8.05
C LYS A 45 -12.61 13.69 6.61
N ASP A 46 -12.27 14.76 5.89
CA ASP A 46 -12.72 14.98 4.50
C ASP A 46 -11.83 14.25 3.47
N HIS A 47 -10.60 13.88 3.87
CA HIS A 47 -9.59 13.24 3.03
C HIS A 47 -9.51 11.73 3.28
N ARG A 48 -10.65 11.11 3.62
CA ARG A 48 -10.70 9.67 3.87
C ARG A 48 -10.22 8.89 2.65
N CYS A 49 -9.34 7.92 2.90
CA CYS A 49 -8.70 7.06 1.88
C CYS A 49 -7.67 7.78 1.00
N GLU A 50 -7.33 9.04 1.30
CA GLU A 50 -6.18 9.70 0.68
C GLU A 50 -4.88 9.24 1.36
N VAL A 51 -3.84 9.11 0.53
CA VAL A 51 -2.53 8.63 0.94
C VAL A 51 -1.48 9.66 0.57
N LEU A 52 -0.72 10.07 1.57
CA LEU A 52 0.35 11.07 1.48
C LEU A 52 1.71 10.37 1.46
N VAL A 53 2.69 10.99 0.81
CA VAL A 53 4.07 10.51 0.83
C VAL A 53 4.67 10.74 2.22
N ASP A 54 5.30 9.71 2.80
CA ASP A 54 6.01 9.84 4.07
C ASP A 54 7.37 10.52 3.82
N PRO A 55 7.61 11.75 4.29
CA PRO A 55 8.85 12.47 3.99
C PRO A 55 10.10 11.79 4.58
N VAL A 56 9.94 10.98 5.63
CA VAL A 56 11.06 10.29 6.30
C VAL A 56 11.35 8.96 5.61
N ARG A 57 10.31 8.20 5.28
CA ARG A 57 10.48 6.81 4.80
C ARG A 57 10.51 6.71 3.28
N SER A 58 9.77 7.55 2.57
CA SER A 58 9.70 7.53 1.10
C SER A 58 11.07 7.62 0.42
N PRO A 59 11.99 8.53 0.82
CA PRO A 59 13.31 8.60 0.18
C PRO A 59 14.10 7.31 0.31
N VAL A 60 13.99 6.62 1.46
CA VAL A 60 14.65 5.34 1.68
C VAL A 60 14.02 4.25 0.82
N ILE A 61 12.69 4.22 0.70
CA ILE A 61 12.00 3.26 -0.17
C ILE A 61 12.43 3.45 -1.62
N ARG A 62 12.52 4.70 -2.10
CA ARG A 62 13.03 4.98 -3.45
C ARG A 62 14.44 4.42 -3.65
N GLN A 63 15.36 4.70 -2.72
CA GLN A 63 16.73 4.17 -2.77
C GLN A 63 16.77 2.63 -2.79
N VAL A 64 15.85 1.96 -2.09
CA VAL A 64 15.75 0.50 -2.12
C VAL A 64 15.45 0.00 -3.53
N PHE A 65 14.48 0.60 -4.23
CA PHE A 65 14.18 0.23 -5.61
C PHE A 65 15.34 0.57 -6.55
N GLU A 66 15.96 1.75 -6.41
CA GLU A 66 17.13 2.14 -7.20
C GLU A 66 18.31 1.18 -7.02
N LYS A 67 18.60 0.75 -5.78
CA LYS A 67 19.66 -0.22 -5.47
C LYS A 67 19.45 -1.59 -6.12
N ILE A 68 18.20 -2.02 -6.25
CA ILE A 68 17.91 -3.33 -6.85
C ILE A 68 17.82 -3.21 -8.37
N GLY A 69 17.06 -2.24 -8.87
CA GLY A 69 16.79 -2.09 -10.30
C GLY A 69 18.00 -1.57 -11.09
N VAL A 70 18.76 -0.63 -10.50
CA VAL A 70 19.91 0.00 -11.15
C VAL A 70 21.22 -0.63 -10.68
N GLU A 71 21.49 -0.64 -9.37
CA GLU A 71 22.77 -1.16 -8.84
C GLU A 71 22.83 -2.70 -8.80
N ARG A 72 21.74 -3.41 -9.13
CA ARG A 72 21.64 -4.88 -9.15
C ARG A 72 21.99 -5.54 -7.81
N TRP A 73 21.70 -4.87 -6.69
CA TRP A 73 21.89 -5.47 -5.38
C TRP A 73 20.89 -6.61 -5.15
N SER A 74 21.32 -7.67 -4.46
CA SER A 74 20.40 -8.70 -4.01
C SER A 74 19.50 -8.16 -2.89
N GLY A 75 18.26 -8.67 -2.79
CA GLY A 75 17.34 -8.28 -1.72
C GLY A 75 17.91 -8.51 -0.32
N ARG A 76 18.77 -9.53 -0.13
CA ARG A 76 19.48 -9.75 1.15
C ARG A 76 20.52 -8.67 1.43
N LYS A 77 21.27 -8.23 0.43
CA LYS A 77 22.25 -7.14 0.57
C LYS A 77 21.56 -5.84 0.94
N VAL A 78 20.46 -5.49 0.26
CA VAL A 78 19.66 -4.31 0.59
C VAL A 78 19.05 -4.42 1.99
N HIS A 79 18.57 -5.60 2.38
CA HIS A 79 18.05 -5.81 3.74
C HIS A 79 19.11 -5.59 4.83
N ALA A 80 20.34 -6.05 4.60
CA ALA A 80 21.46 -5.80 5.51
C ALA A 80 21.76 -4.30 5.62
N TRP A 81 21.89 -3.59 4.49
CA TRP A 81 22.10 -2.14 4.42
C TRP A 81 21.00 -1.33 5.12
N LEU A 82 19.72 -1.70 4.91
CA LEU A 82 18.59 -1.08 5.60
C LEU A 82 18.69 -1.23 7.12
N LYS A 83 19.25 -2.35 7.60
CA LYS A 83 19.36 -2.66 9.02
C LYS A 83 20.59 -2.02 9.67
N SER A 84 21.76 -2.11 9.05
CA SER A 84 23.03 -1.64 9.62
C SER A 84 23.21 -0.14 9.45
N ASP A 85 23.03 0.35 8.22
CA ASP A 85 23.51 1.67 7.83
C ASP A 85 22.39 2.71 7.99
N ILE A 86 21.21 2.40 7.45
CA ILE A 86 20.05 3.30 7.53
C ILE A 86 19.30 3.18 8.86
N LYS A 87 19.41 2.02 9.54
CA LYS A 87 18.62 1.69 10.74
C LYS A 87 17.12 1.94 10.52
N PHE A 88 16.63 1.51 9.35
CA PHE A 88 15.27 1.79 8.91
C PHE A 88 14.23 1.25 9.90
N ALA A 89 13.32 2.14 10.31
CA ALA A 89 12.19 1.82 11.17
C ALA A 89 10.86 2.11 10.47
N SER A 90 9.96 1.14 10.54
CA SER A 90 8.55 1.32 10.14
C SER A 90 7.87 2.40 10.97
N ARG A 91 6.62 2.73 10.63
CA ARG A 91 5.81 3.69 11.39
C ARG A 91 5.68 3.35 12.88
N ILE A 92 5.77 2.07 13.23
CA ILE A 92 5.63 1.56 14.61
C ILE A 92 7.01 1.35 15.26
N GLY A 93 8.09 1.92 14.71
CA GLY A 93 9.44 1.80 15.26
C GLY A 93 10.11 0.43 15.05
N LYS A 94 9.43 -0.53 14.41
CA LYS A 94 10.00 -1.87 14.15
C LYS A 94 10.83 -1.89 12.88
N SER A 95 11.95 -2.62 12.91
CA SER A 95 12.77 -2.89 11.73
C SER A 95 12.00 -3.69 10.68
N MET A 96 12.32 -3.44 9.40
CA MET A 96 11.74 -4.20 8.29
C MET A 96 12.36 -5.59 8.22
N ASN A 97 11.52 -6.63 8.23
CA ASN A 97 11.99 -8.00 7.98
C ASN A 97 12.12 -8.27 6.46
N LEU A 98 12.87 -9.31 6.11
CA LEU A 98 13.15 -9.67 4.73
C LEU A 98 11.88 -10.04 3.92
N SER A 99 10.89 -10.69 4.55
CA SER A 99 9.63 -11.04 3.86
C SER A 99 8.82 -9.79 3.51
N THR A 100 8.76 -8.82 4.42
CA THR A 100 8.09 -7.52 4.20
C THR A 100 8.79 -6.74 3.09
N LEU A 101 10.13 -6.76 3.03
CA LEU A 101 10.88 -6.18 1.92
C LEU A 101 10.45 -6.78 0.58
N TYR A 102 10.42 -8.11 0.44
CA TYR A 102 9.98 -8.72 -0.82
C TYR A 102 8.51 -8.47 -1.15
N LYS A 103 7.63 -8.38 -0.15
CA LYS A 103 6.23 -7.97 -0.37
C LYS A 103 6.13 -6.53 -0.86
N MET A 104 6.99 -5.64 -0.34
CA MET A 104 7.08 -4.25 -0.75
C MET A 104 7.55 -4.12 -2.20
N LEU A 105 8.61 -4.83 -2.57
CA LEU A 105 9.18 -4.81 -3.92
C LEU A 105 8.19 -5.29 -4.98
N LYS A 106 7.27 -6.19 -4.62
CA LYS A 106 6.22 -6.71 -5.51
C LYS A 106 4.94 -5.86 -5.52
N ASN A 107 4.89 -4.76 -4.78
CA ASN A 107 3.68 -3.97 -4.65
C ASN A 107 3.64 -2.87 -5.72
N PRO A 108 2.75 -2.96 -6.73
CA PRO A 108 2.67 -1.96 -7.79
C PRO A 108 2.14 -0.60 -7.29
N PHE A 109 1.66 -0.53 -6.04
CA PHE A 109 1.25 0.75 -5.44
C PHE A 109 2.37 1.80 -5.51
N TYR A 110 3.64 1.38 -5.44
CA TYR A 110 4.79 2.30 -5.52
C TYR A 110 4.94 3.00 -6.87
N CYS A 111 4.43 2.41 -7.96
CA CYS A 111 4.39 3.01 -9.30
C CYS A 111 3.02 3.60 -9.68
N GLY A 112 2.09 3.72 -8.72
CA GLY A 112 0.84 4.46 -8.90
C GLY A 112 -0.37 3.63 -9.30
N VAL A 113 -0.26 2.29 -9.37
CA VAL A 113 -1.40 1.41 -9.67
C VAL A 113 -1.61 0.39 -8.58
N PHE A 114 -2.86 -0.03 -8.35
CA PHE A 114 -3.14 -1.03 -7.34
C PHE A 114 -4.34 -1.91 -7.70
N GLU A 115 -4.38 -3.09 -7.08
CA GLU A 115 -5.47 -4.04 -7.23
C GLU A 115 -6.36 -4.00 -5.98
N TYR A 116 -7.69 -3.96 -6.18
CA TYR A 116 -8.63 -4.01 -5.06
C TYR A 116 -9.99 -4.66 -5.41
N PRO A 117 -10.51 -5.59 -4.59
CA PRO A 117 -9.81 -6.29 -3.52
C PRO A 117 -8.60 -7.07 -4.05
N ARG A 118 -7.63 -7.38 -3.20
CA ARG A 118 -6.44 -8.14 -3.62
C ARG A 118 -6.84 -9.50 -4.18
N GLY A 119 -6.31 -9.88 -5.35
CA GLY A 119 -6.63 -11.10 -6.07
C GLY A 119 -7.96 -11.07 -6.84
N SER A 120 -8.57 -9.89 -7.02
CA SER A 120 -9.83 -9.74 -7.77
C SER A 120 -9.63 -9.57 -9.28
N GLY A 121 -8.42 -9.26 -9.73
CA GLY A 121 -8.12 -8.84 -11.10
C GLY A 121 -8.58 -7.42 -11.45
N SER A 122 -9.18 -6.69 -10.51
CA SER A 122 -9.62 -5.31 -10.72
C SER A 122 -8.51 -4.32 -10.39
N TRP A 123 -7.97 -3.68 -11.43
CA TRP A 123 -6.86 -2.73 -11.35
C TRP A 123 -7.35 -1.29 -11.44
N TYR A 124 -6.76 -0.42 -10.62
CA TYR A 124 -7.10 0.99 -10.52
C TYR A 124 -5.83 1.84 -10.56
N THR A 125 -5.93 3.02 -11.17
CA THR A 125 -4.91 4.06 -11.11
C THR A 125 -5.12 4.87 -9.84
N GLY A 126 -4.10 4.93 -8.98
CA GLY A 126 -4.15 5.65 -7.72
C GLY A 126 -3.97 7.15 -7.89
N LYS A 127 -4.67 7.92 -7.05
CA LYS A 127 -4.55 9.38 -6.95
C LYS A 127 -3.30 9.79 -6.14
N HIS A 128 -2.69 8.87 -5.41
CA HIS A 128 -1.49 9.14 -4.61
C HIS A 128 -0.28 9.38 -5.50
N THR A 129 0.69 10.13 -4.98
CA THR A 129 1.96 10.36 -5.69
C THR A 129 2.79 9.07 -5.71
N PRO A 130 3.17 8.53 -6.89
CA PRO A 130 4.05 7.37 -6.96
C PRO A 130 5.45 7.70 -6.42
N ILE A 131 6.08 6.76 -5.70
CA ILE A 131 7.45 6.93 -5.17
C ILE A 131 8.50 6.60 -6.25
N ILE A 132 8.15 5.68 -7.16
CA ILE A 132 9.01 5.22 -8.24
C ILE A 132 8.27 5.27 -9.58
N THR A 133 9.02 5.25 -10.67
CA THR A 133 8.44 5.14 -12.01
C THR A 133 8.09 3.68 -12.33
N GLN A 134 7.26 3.49 -13.36
CA GLN A 134 6.88 2.15 -13.82
C GLN A 134 8.09 1.38 -14.35
N GLU A 135 9.02 2.07 -15.00
CA GLU A 135 10.26 1.47 -15.55
C GLU A 135 11.16 0.95 -14.43
N LEU A 136 11.32 1.72 -13.35
CA LEU A 136 12.12 1.27 -12.21
C LEU A 136 11.48 0.06 -11.51
N PHE A 137 10.14 0.04 -11.41
CA PHE A 137 9.42 -1.11 -10.84
C PHE A 137 9.62 -2.37 -11.68
N GLN A 138 9.62 -2.27 -13.01
CA GLN A 138 9.83 -3.41 -13.91
C GLN A 138 11.28 -3.93 -13.92
N ALA A 139 12.25 -3.08 -13.56
CA ALA A 139 13.66 -3.45 -13.51
C ALA A 139 14.05 -4.29 -12.27
N VAL A 140 13.18 -4.33 -11.25
CA VAL A 140 13.35 -4.96 -9.93
C VAL A 140 12.72 -6.35 -9.89
#